data_AF-A0A2Y9DX23-F1
#
_entry.id   AF-A0A2Y9DX23-F1
#
_cell.length_a   1.000
_cell.length_b   1.000
_cell.length_c   1.000
_cell.angle_alpha   90.00
_cell.angle_beta   90.00
_cell.angle_gamma   90.00
#
_symmetry.space_group_name_H-M   'P 1'
#
loop_
_entity.id
_entity.type
_entity.pdbx_description
1 polymer ?
#
loop_
_entity_poly.entity_id
_entity_poly.type
_entity_poly.pdbx_seq_one_letter_code
_entity_poly.pdbx_strand_id
1 'polypeptide(L)'
;MALSTIVPQRKKIKRKAPRGFLKRAMKRQKPHLRLETNGDLLVHLNCLLFVHRLAEESRINACESKCGTIKKEHVLAAAKVILKKSRG
;
A
#
# COMPACT_ATOMS: atom_id res chain seq x y z
N MET A 1 -38.43 6.28 3.39
CA MET A 1 -37.49 6.95 2.47
C MET A 1 -36.23 6.11 2.37
N ALA A 2 -35.98 5.47 1.22
CA ALA A 2 -34.82 4.59 1.04
C ALA A 2 -33.59 5.42 0.65
N LEU A 3 -32.54 5.39 1.47
CA LEU A 3 -31.25 6.01 1.17
C LEU A 3 -30.61 5.26 -0.01
N SER A 4 -30.66 5.88 -1.20
CA SER A 4 -29.90 5.46 -2.36
C SER A 4 -28.40 5.59 -2.05
N THR A 5 -27.77 4.48 -1.70
CA THR A 5 -26.32 4.35 -1.60
C THR A 5 -25.75 4.27 -3.02
N ILE A 6 -25.57 5.43 -3.65
CA ILE A 6 -24.84 5.53 -4.92
C ILE A 6 -23.39 5.11 -4.65
N VAL A 7 -23.09 3.83 -4.90
CA VAL A 7 -21.72 3.34 -4.97
C VAL A 7 -21.05 4.10 -6.11
N PRO A 8 -20.00 4.90 -5.86
CA PRO A 8 -19.35 5.64 -6.93
C PRO A 8 -18.83 4.63 -7.95
N GLN A 9 -19.17 4.84 -9.23
CA GLN A 9 -18.72 4.03 -10.36
C GLN A 9 -17.25 3.67 -10.17
N ARG A 10 -16.93 2.36 -10.25
CA ARG A 10 -15.56 1.83 -10.20
C ARG A 10 -14.66 2.65 -11.14
N LYS A 11 -13.92 3.62 -10.60
CA LYS A 11 -12.83 4.30 -11.31
C LYS A 11 -11.94 3.19 -11.86
N LYS A 12 -11.69 3.18 -13.18
CA LYS A 12 -10.76 2.22 -13.82
C LYS A 12 -9.42 2.30 -13.07
N ILE A 13 -9.12 1.25 -12.30
CA ILE A 13 -7.85 1.16 -11.57
C ILE A 13 -6.76 0.97 -12.62
N LYS A 14 -5.84 1.93 -12.72
CA LYS A 14 -4.66 1.79 -13.58
C LYS A 14 -3.79 0.68 -13.00
N ARG A 15 -3.78 -0.49 -13.64
CA ARG A 15 -3.00 -1.68 -13.21
C ARG A 15 -1.53 -1.63 -13.64
N LYS A 16 -1.12 -0.60 -14.39
CA LYS A 16 0.25 -0.47 -14.91
C LYS A 16 1.20 0.03 -13.81
N ALA A 17 2.30 -0.69 -13.60
CA ALA A 17 3.34 -0.31 -12.66
C ALA A 17 3.97 1.05 -13.02
N PRO A 18 4.16 1.96 -12.06
CA PRO A 18 4.77 3.28 -12.30
C PRO A 18 6.31 3.19 -12.35
N ARG A 19 6.84 2.52 -13.39
CA ARG A 19 8.28 2.16 -13.53
C ARG A 19 9.23 3.35 -13.37
N GLY A 20 8.95 4.47 -14.03
CA GLY A 20 9.80 5.68 -13.97
C GLY A 20 9.84 6.30 -12.58
N PHE A 21 8.72 6.29 -11.85
CA PHE A 21 8.66 6.75 -10.47
C PHE A 21 9.48 5.85 -9.56
N LEU A 22 9.32 4.52 -9.68
CA LEU A 22 10.04 3.54 -8.85
C LEU A 22 11.56 3.67 -9.02
N LYS A 23 12.05 3.77 -10.26
CA LYS A 23 13.48 3.98 -10.54
C LYS A 23 14.01 5.27 -9.90
N ARG A 24 13.28 6.39 -10.01
CA ARG A 24 13.65 7.66 -9.36
C ARG A 24 13.65 7.57 -7.84
N ALA A 25 12.63 6.94 -7.25
CA ALA A 25 12.53 6.78 -5.80
C ALA A 25 13.71 5.97 -5.25
N MET A 26 14.10 4.89 -5.93
CA MET A 26 15.26 4.09 -5.54
C MET A 26 16.58 4.84 -5.72
N LYS A 27 16.74 5.59 -6.81
CA LYS A 27 17.94 6.42 -7.04
C LYS A 27 18.08 7.56 -6.04
N ARG A 28 16.97 8.14 -5.59
CA ARG A 28 16.97 9.17 -4.53
C ARG A 28 17.51 8.63 -3.21
N GLN A 29 17.17 7.39 -2.87
CA GLN A 29 17.63 6.74 -1.63
C GLN A 29 19.04 6.15 -1.77
N LYS A 30 19.38 5.58 -2.93
CA LYS A 30 20.68 4.97 -3.22
C LYS A 30 21.15 5.37 -4.63
N PRO A 31 21.91 6.48 -4.78
CA PRO A 31 22.31 6.99 -6.10
C PRO A 31 23.09 5.99 -6.96
N HIS A 32 23.99 5.24 -6.34
CA HIS A 32 24.87 4.28 -7.01
C HIS A 32 24.23 2.90 -7.26
N LEU A 33 23.02 2.65 -6.74
CA LEU A 33 22.35 1.36 -6.93
C LEU A 33 21.92 1.18 -8.40
N ARG A 34 22.40 0.13 -9.08
CA ARG A 34 21.95 -0.24 -10.43
C ARG A 34 20.88 -1.32 -10.31
N LEU A 35 19.71 -1.07 -10.90
CA LEU A 35 18.65 -2.06 -11.00
C LEU A 35 18.84 -2.85 -12.29
N GLU A 36 18.79 -4.16 -12.17
CA GLU A 36 18.73 -5.05 -13.32
C GLU A 36 17.44 -4.78 -14.13
N THR A 37 17.45 -5.22 -15.39
CA THR A 37 16.29 -5.19 -16.27
C THR A 37 15.08 -5.81 -15.55
N ASN A 38 13.97 -5.07 -15.52
CA ASN A 38 12.72 -5.46 -14.86
C ASN A 38 12.77 -5.64 -13.34
N GLY A 39 13.90 -5.38 -12.66
CA GLY A 39 13.97 -5.37 -11.19
C GLY A 39 12.98 -4.36 -10.56
N ASP A 40 12.63 -3.31 -11.29
CA ASP A 40 11.61 -2.34 -10.89
C ASP A 40 10.20 -2.95 -10.74
N LEU A 41 9.90 -4.05 -11.44
CA LEU A 41 8.61 -4.75 -11.32
C LEU A 41 8.54 -5.58 -10.04
N LEU A 42 9.65 -6.20 -9.62
CA LEU A 42 9.71 -6.94 -8.35
C LEU A 42 9.56 -5.99 -7.16
N VAL A 43 10.18 -4.81 -7.24
CA VAL A 43 10.00 -3.75 -6.24
C VAL A 43 8.53 -3.28 -6.21
N HIS A 44 7.89 -3.15 -7.37
CA HIS A 44 6.46 -2.82 -7.43
C HIS A 44 5.60 -3.90 -6.76
N LEU A 45 5.85 -5.18 -7.06
CA LEU A 45 5.15 -6.30 -6.45
C LEU A 45 5.30 -6.28 -4.92
N ASN A 46 6.52 -6.08 -4.42
CA ASN A 46 6.76 -5.97 -2.99
C ASN A 46 5.98 -4.81 -2.36
N CYS A 47 5.91 -3.65 -3.05
CA CYS A 47 5.07 -2.53 -2.60
C CYS A 47 3.58 -2.89 -2.55
N LEU A 48 3.06 -3.63 -3.54
CA LEU A 48 1.66 -4.09 -3.53
C LEU A 48 1.39 -5.05 -2.37
N LEU A 49 2.29 -6.00 -2.13
CA LEU A 49 2.19 -6.94 -1.01
C LEU A 49 2.27 -6.23 0.35
N PHE A 50 3.14 -5.22 0.46
CA PHE A 50 3.22 -4.38 1.65
C PHE A 50 1.90 -3.65 1.93
N VAL A 51 1.33 -2.99 0.92
CA VAL A 51 0.06 -2.27 1.06
C VAL A 51 -1.09 -3.22 1.38
N HIS A 52 -1.11 -4.42 0.78
CA HIS A 52 -2.10 -5.45 1.10
C HIS A 52 -2.04 -5.86 2.58
N ARG A 53 -0.85 -6.22 3.07
CA ARG A 53 -0.64 -6.59 4.48
C ARG A 53 -1.00 -5.44 5.42
N LEU A 54 -0.63 -4.21 5.07
CA LEU A 54 -0.97 -3.02 5.84
C LEU A 54 -2.48 -2.79 5.90
N ALA A 55 -3.20 -2.96 4.80
CA ALA A 55 -4.65 -2.81 4.75
C ALA A 55 -5.35 -3.87 5.60
N GLU A 56 -4.85 -5.11 5.56
CA GLU A 56 -5.39 -6.23 6.33
C GLU A 56 -5.21 -6.02 7.84
N GLU A 57 -4.01 -5.67 8.27
CA GLU A 57 -3.70 -5.35 9.68
C GLU A 57 -4.46 -4.10 10.15
N SER A 58 -4.60 -3.07 9.31
CA SER A 58 -5.38 -1.87 9.63
C SER A 58 -6.87 -2.18 9.81
N ARG A 59 -7.39 -3.13 9.03
CA ARG A 59 -8.79 -3.61 9.14
C ARG A 59 -9.00 -4.38 10.43
N ILE A 60 -8.07 -5.25 10.82
CA ILE A 60 -8.13 -5.98 12.11
C ILE A 60 -8.17 -4.97 13.27
N ASN A 61 -7.26 -4.01 13.28
CA ASN A 61 -7.22 -2.96 14.32
C ASN A 61 -8.52 -2.13 14.37
N ALA A 62 -9.13 -1.85 13.22
CA ALA A 62 -10.41 -1.13 13.16
C ALA A 62 -11.57 -1.99 13.74
N CYS A 63 -11.59 -3.29 13.43
CA CYS A 63 -12.57 -4.23 13.97
C CYS A 63 -12.43 -4.39 15.50
N GLU A 64 -11.21 -4.53 16.01
CA GLU A 64 -10.93 -4.64 17.45
C GLU A 64 -11.37 -3.40 18.23
N SER A 65 -11.19 -2.22 17.63
CA SER A 65 -11.64 -0.93 18.19
C SER A 65 -13.11 -0.60 17.91
N LYS A 66 -13.90 -1.55 17.39
CA LYS A 66 -15.32 -1.41 17.06
C LYS A 66 -15.62 -0.21 16.13
N CYS A 67 -14.68 0.11 15.24
CA CYS A 67 -14.80 1.20 14.27
C CYS A 67 -15.30 0.66 12.91
N GLY A 68 -16.37 1.26 12.35
CA GLY A 68 -16.88 0.91 11.01
C GLY A 68 -16.01 1.40 9.84
N THR A 69 -14.97 2.19 10.11
CA THR A 69 -14.09 2.80 9.09
C THR A 69 -12.64 2.79 9.56
N ILE A 70 -11.69 2.65 8.63
CA ILE A 70 -10.25 2.73 8.93
C ILE A 70 -9.84 4.18 9.20
N LYS A 71 -9.53 4.50 10.46
CA LYS A 71 -8.98 5.79 10.90
C LYS A 71 -7.45 5.79 10.85
N LYS A 72 -6.88 7.00 10.93
CA LYS A 72 -5.42 7.25 10.96
C LYS A 72 -4.70 6.43 12.03
N GLU A 73 -5.30 6.28 13.21
CA GLU A 73 -4.72 5.57 14.35
C GLU A 73 -4.47 4.09 14.05
N HIS A 74 -5.44 3.42 13.40
CA HIS A 74 -5.32 2.01 13.03
C HIS A 74 -4.20 1.80 12.01
N VAL A 75 -4.08 2.72 11.05
CA VAL A 75 -3.00 2.70 10.05
C VAL A 75 -1.65 2.94 10.70
N LEU A 76 -1.53 3.87 11.64
CA LEU A 76 -0.27 4.13 12.35
C LEU A 76 0.18 2.92 13.18
N ALA A 77 -0.75 2.27 13.89
CA ALA A 77 -0.47 1.05 14.64
C ALA A 77 -0.03 -0.09 13.71
N ALA A 78 -0.79 -0.34 12.65
CA ALA A 78 -0.48 -1.37 11.64
C ALA A 78 0.86 -1.09 10.93
N ALA A 79 1.15 0.16 10.59
CA ALA A 79 2.38 0.55 9.89
C ALA A 79 3.62 0.18 10.71
N LYS A 80 3.62 0.40 12.03
CA LYS A 80 4.75 0.01 12.89
C LYS A 80 5.03 -1.49 12.81
N VAL A 81 3.98 -2.31 12.85
CA VAL A 81 4.08 -3.77 12.79
C VAL A 81 4.54 -4.24 11.41
N ILE A 82 3.88 -3.78 10.35
CA ILE A 82 4.18 -4.22 8.98
C ILE A 82 5.55 -3.73 8.52
N LEU A 83 5.96 -2.49 8.83
CA LEU A 83 7.32 -2.02 8.53
C LEU A 83 8.39 -2.87 9.21
N LYS A 84 8.13 -3.34 10.45
CA LYS A 84 9.04 -4.26 11.15
C LYS A 84 9.10 -5.63 10.46
N LYS A 85 7.96 -6.18 10.05
CA LYS A 85 7.85 -7.46 9.32
C LYS A 85 8.44 -7.40 7.90
N SER A 86 8.48 -6.22 7.29
CA SER A 86 9.00 -6.00 5.93
C SER A 86 10.48 -5.67 5.86
N ARG A 87 11.17 -5.64 7.00
CA ARG A 87 12.64 -5.61 7.00
C ARG A 87 13.15 -6.92 6.40
N GLY A 88 14.00 -6.79 5.39
CA GLY A 88 14.74 -7.92 4.79
C GLY A 88 15.97 -8.27 5.60
#